data_AF-A0A8K1FSX6-F1
#
_entry.id   AF-A0A8K1FSX6-F1
#
_cell.length_a   1.000
_cell.length_b   1.000
_cell.length_c   1.000
_cell.angle_alpha   90.00
_cell.angle_beta   90.00
_cell.angle_gamma   90.00
#
_symmetry.space_group_name_H-M   'P 1'
#
loop_
_entity.id
_entity.type
_entity.pdbx_description
1 polymer ?
#
loop_
_entity_poly.entity_id
_entity_poly.type
_entity_poly.pdbx_seq_one_letter_code
_entity_poly.pdbx_strand_id
1 'polypeptide(L)'
;AKRLNVSRSTATKLITRLREKGVKFTIEFMSESFIGFVISEECNGECYKLLDGRYMNLVRANTLDELQIKLSQIKGKEITFLARNDFTLKCDYCGKEIHDSPITFRMGRRVYYACCSSCLEGIKKKFARRIVSK
;
A
#
# COMPACT_ATOMS: atom_id res chain seq x y z
N ALA A 1 -4.87 5.14 -15.59
CA ALA A 1 -4.46 5.88 -16.80
C ALA A 1 -4.24 4.94 -17.99
N LYS A 2 -3.17 4.14 -18.03
CA LYS A 2 -2.89 3.19 -19.13
C LYS A 2 -4.05 2.23 -19.44
N ARG A 3 -4.60 1.55 -18.42
CA ARG A 3 -5.69 0.57 -18.60
C ARG A 3 -7.02 1.16 -19.09
N LEU A 4 -7.24 2.45 -18.87
CA LEU A 4 -8.44 3.18 -19.29
C LEU A 4 -8.18 4.09 -20.51
N ASN A 5 -6.98 4.01 -21.11
CA ASN A 5 -6.49 4.85 -22.19
C ASN A 5 -6.76 6.37 -22.01
N VAL A 6 -6.64 6.86 -20.77
CA VAL A 6 -6.79 8.29 -20.45
C VAL A 6 -5.45 8.92 -20.08
N SER A 7 -5.28 10.18 -20.47
CA SER A 7 -4.12 10.99 -20.09
C SER A 7 -4.03 11.12 -18.56
N ARG A 8 -2.80 11.32 -18.06
CA ARG A 8 -2.56 11.53 -16.62
C ARG A 8 -3.36 12.72 -16.08
N SER A 9 -3.42 13.82 -16.83
CA SER A 9 -4.16 15.02 -16.43
C SER A 9 -5.67 14.77 -16.31
N THR A 10 -6.25 13.96 -17.20
CA THR A 10 -7.66 13.56 -17.14
C THR A 10 -7.93 12.64 -15.95
N ALA A 11 -7.06 11.66 -15.71
CA ALA A 11 -7.17 10.78 -14.55
C ALA A 11 -7.15 11.55 -13.23
N THR A 12 -6.25 12.55 -13.09
CA THR A 12 -6.18 13.40 -11.91
C THR A 12 -7.46 14.20 -11.70
N LYS A 13 -8.00 14.85 -12.74
CA LYS A 13 -9.25 15.60 -12.65
C LYS A 13 -10.43 14.73 -12.22
N LEU A 14 -10.50 13.50 -12.73
CA LEU A 14 -11.54 12.53 -12.35
C LEU A 14 -11.42 12.11 -10.89
N ILE A 15 -10.21 11.79 -10.43
CA ILE A 15 -9.96 11.45 -9.01
C ILE A 15 -10.34 12.60 -8.09
N THR A 16 -9.99 13.84 -8.45
CA THR A 16 -10.35 15.03 -7.67
C THR A 16 -11.87 15.21 -7.58
N ARG A 17 -12.60 15.10 -8.70
CA ARG A 17 -14.08 15.19 -8.70
C ARG A 17 -14.74 14.08 -7.88
N LEU A 18 -14.22 12.86 -7.95
CA LEU A 18 -14.74 11.75 -7.14
C LEU A 18 -14.53 12.03 -5.64
N ARG A 19 -13.38 12.60 -5.28
CA ARG A 19 -13.10 13.03 -3.90
C ARG A 19 -14.04 14.14 -3.42
N GLU A 20 -14.30 15.14 -4.27
CA GLU A 20 -15.26 16.23 -4.00
C GLU A 20 -16.69 15.70 -3.81
N LYS A 21 -17.07 14.65 -4.54
CA LYS A 21 -18.35 13.94 -4.38
C LYS A 21 -18.41 13.03 -3.15
N GLY A 22 -17.39 13.05 -2.29
CA GLY A 22 -17.36 12.26 -1.06
C GLY A 22 -17.02 10.78 -1.28
N VAL A 23 -16.59 10.37 -2.47
CA VAL A 23 -16.12 9.01 -2.72
C VAL A 23 -14.84 8.78 -1.93
N LYS A 24 -14.91 7.88 -0.95
CA LYS A 24 -13.77 7.47 -0.15
C LYS A 24 -13.01 6.39 -0.93
N PHE A 25 -11.74 6.66 -1.18
CA PHE A 25 -10.83 5.65 -1.70
C PHE A 25 -10.28 4.88 -0.51
N THR A 26 -10.75 3.65 -0.30
CA THR A 26 -10.05 2.70 0.56
C THR A 26 -8.79 2.30 -0.20
N ILE A 27 -7.63 2.73 0.29
CA ILE A 27 -6.38 2.12 -0.17
C ILE A 27 -6.35 0.76 0.52
N GLU A 28 -6.80 -0.27 -0.18
CA GLU A 28 -6.47 -1.64 0.17
C GLU A 28 -4.96 -1.77 -0.03
N PHE A 29 -4.22 -1.57 1.07
CA PHE A 29 -2.80 -1.89 1.10
C PHE A 29 -2.72 -3.41 1.14
N MET A 30 -2.70 -4.02 -0.04
CA MET A 30 -2.28 -5.40 -0.18
C MET A 30 -0.88 -5.49 0.40
N SER A 31 -0.73 -6.23 1.50
CA SER A 31 0.48 -6.38 2.30
C SER A 31 1.53 -7.23 1.58
N GLU A 32 1.89 -6.85 0.36
CA GLU A 32 2.94 -7.51 -0.42
C GLU A 32 4.30 -7.16 0.19
N SER A 33 4.57 -7.83 1.30
CA SER A 33 5.69 -7.61 2.21
C SER A 33 7.03 -7.92 1.56
N PHE A 34 7.04 -8.67 0.46
CA PHE A 34 8.23 -9.00 -0.31
C PHE A 34 8.10 -8.49 -1.74
N ILE A 35 9.16 -7.84 -2.21
CA ILE A 35 9.31 -7.41 -3.60
C ILE A 35 10.63 -7.98 -4.11
N GLY A 36 10.56 -8.83 -5.13
CA GLY A 36 11.71 -9.29 -5.91
C GLY A 36 11.88 -8.42 -7.15
N PHE A 37 13.05 -7.81 -7.31
CA PHE A 37 13.47 -7.15 -8.55
C PHE A 37 14.28 -8.13 -9.38
N VAL A 38 13.81 -8.47 -10.57
CA VAL A 38 14.38 -9.53 -11.41
C VAL A 38 14.75 -8.95 -12.77
N ILE A 39 16.01 -9.07 -13.17
CA ILE A 39 16.43 -8.72 -14.53
C ILE A 39 16.20 -9.93 -15.45
N SER A 40 15.48 -9.72 -16.54
CA SER A 40 15.24 -10.72 -17.59
C SER A 40 15.05 -10.06 -18.97
N GLU A 41 15.16 -10.86 -20.02
CA GLU A 41 14.94 -10.44 -21.42
C GLU A 41 13.48 -10.08 -21.72
N GLU A 42 12.54 -10.63 -20.94
CA GLU A 42 11.10 -10.45 -21.14
C GLU A 42 10.45 -9.68 -19.99
N CYS A 43 9.39 -8.94 -20.32
CA CYS A 43 8.54 -8.24 -19.36
C CYS A 43 7.31 -9.09 -19.03
N ASN A 44 7.20 -9.52 -17.77
CA ASN A 44 6.08 -10.29 -17.26
C ASN A 44 5.37 -9.51 -16.14
N GLY A 45 4.44 -8.63 -16.54
CA GLY A 45 3.62 -7.85 -15.60
C GLY A 45 4.14 -6.44 -15.32
N GLU A 46 4.49 -6.14 -14.06
CA GLU A 46 5.03 -4.83 -13.64
C GLU A 46 6.55 -4.79 -13.92
N CYS A 47 6.97 -4.10 -14.97
CA CYS A 47 8.37 -4.08 -15.40
C CYS A 47 8.85 -2.69 -15.86
N TYR A 48 10.16 -2.50 -15.89
CA TYR A 48 10.83 -1.30 -16.39
C TYR A 48 11.95 -1.69 -17.35
N LYS A 49 11.99 -1.09 -18.55
CA LYS A 49 13.06 -1.32 -19.52
C LYS A 49 14.35 -0.63 -19.07
N LEU A 50 15.46 -1.36 -19.11
CA LEU A 50 16.79 -0.91 -18.76
C LEU A 50 17.52 -0.35 -19.99
N LEU A 51 18.65 0.32 -19.76
CA LEU A 51 19.45 0.97 -20.81
C LEU A 51 20.04 -0.02 -21.83
N ASP A 52 20.30 -1.25 -21.40
CA ASP A 52 20.83 -2.33 -22.22
C ASP A 52 19.76 -3.10 -23.01
N GLY A 53 18.49 -2.70 -22.89
CA GLY A 53 17.37 -3.34 -23.58
C GLY A 53 16.65 -4.43 -22.77
N ARG A 54 17.23 -4.90 -21.66
CA ARG A 54 16.59 -5.87 -20.74
C ARG A 54 15.47 -5.23 -19.92
N TYR A 55 14.75 -6.03 -19.14
CA TYR A 55 13.69 -5.58 -18.26
C TYR A 55 13.97 -5.90 -16.79
N MET A 56 13.75 -4.92 -15.93
CA MET A 56 13.62 -5.12 -14.48
C MET A 56 12.16 -5.39 -14.15
N ASN A 57 11.83 -6.63 -13.83
CA ASN A 57 10.52 -7.09 -13.41
C ASN A 57 10.37 -6.96 -11.89
N LEU A 58 9.21 -6.49 -11.44
CA LEU A 58 8.84 -6.41 -10.04
C LEU A 58 7.88 -7.56 -9.72
N VAL A 59 8.32 -8.47 -8.86
CA VAL A 59 7.54 -9.61 -8.38
C VAL A 59 7.15 -9.36 -6.95
N ARG A 60 5.86 -9.23 -6.69
CA ARG A 60 5.33 -8.93 -5.37
C ARG A 60 4.73 -10.18 -4.74
N ALA A 61 4.93 -10.36 -3.44
CA ALA A 61 4.43 -11.51 -2.69
C ALA A 61 4.22 -11.16 -1.21
N ASN A 62 3.34 -11.90 -0.54
CA ASN A 62 3.07 -11.72 0.89
C ASN A 62 3.97 -12.60 1.76
N THR A 63 4.42 -13.75 1.24
CA THR A 63 5.35 -14.67 1.92
C THR A 63 6.59 -14.93 1.07
N LEU A 64 7.67 -15.40 1.72
CA LEU A 64 8.89 -15.79 1.03
C LEU A 64 8.64 -17.00 0.11
N ASP A 65 7.82 -17.96 0.53
CA ASP A 65 7.47 -19.14 -0.27
C ASP A 65 6.70 -18.76 -1.54
N GLU A 66 5.72 -17.86 -1.41
CA GLU A 66 4.98 -17.33 -2.55
C GLU A 66 5.92 -16.61 -3.52
N LEU A 67 6.86 -15.82 -2.99
CA LEU A 67 7.86 -15.16 -3.82
C LEU A 67 8.75 -16.18 -4.54
N GLN A 68 9.22 -17.21 -3.84
CA GLN A 68 10.08 -18.23 -4.42
C GLN A 68 9.38 -18.97 -5.57
N ILE A 69 8.10 -19.31 -5.40
CA ILE A 69 7.28 -19.91 -6.47
C ILE A 69 7.17 -18.95 -7.66
N LYS A 70 6.79 -17.69 -7.44
CA LYS A 70 6.66 -16.69 -8.51
C LYS A 70 7.98 -16.45 -9.25
N LEU A 71 9.07 -16.35 -8.50
CA LEU A 71 10.41 -16.24 -9.07
C LEU A 71 10.71 -17.47 -9.92
N SER A 72 10.45 -18.69 -9.45
CA SER A 72 10.77 -19.93 -10.20
C SER A 72 10.16 -20.00 -11.61
N GLN A 73 9.05 -19.30 -11.86
CA GLN A 73 8.35 -19.26 -13.14
C GLN A 73 9.00 -18.33 -14.18
N ILE A 74 9.91 -17.44 -13.77
CA ILE A 74 10.60 -16.52 -14.68
C ILE A 74 11.77 -17.27 -15.34
N LYS A 75 11.75 -17.38 -16.67
CA LYS A 75 12.86 -17.95 -17.45
C LYS A 75 13.95 -16.89 -17.67
N GLY A 76 15.22 -17.29 -17.67
CA GLY A 76 16.34 -16.37 -17.96
C GLY A 76 16.64 -15.34 -16.88
N LYS A 77 16.49 -15.71 -15.59
CA LYS A 77 16.81 -14.83 -14.45
C LYS A 77 18.32 -14.70 -14.29
N GLU A 78 18.85 -13.49 -14.43
CA GLU A 78 20.29 -13.24 -14.20
C GLU A 78 20.57 -12.69 -12.80
N ILE A 79 19.77 -11.70 -12.34
CA ILE A 79 20.00 -11.03 -11.05
C ILE A 79 18.65 -10.83 -10.35
N THR A 80 18.57 -11.20 -9.06
CA THR A 80 17.40 -11.00 -8.21
C THR A 80 17.77 -10.21 -6.96
N PHE A 81 17.12 -9.07 -6.74
CA PHE A 81 17.22 -8.30 -5.50
C PHE A 81 15.94 -8.47 -4.68
N LEU A 82 16.06 -8.81 -3.40
CA LEU A 82 14.94 -8.92 -2.48
C LEU A 82 14.82 -7.66 -1.64
N ALA A 83 13.66 -7.02 -1.66
CA ALA A 83 13.30 -6.00 -0.67
C ALA A 83 12.13 -6.52 0.18
N ARG A 84 12.26 -6.34 1.50
CA ARG A 84 11.17 -6.56 2.45
C ARG A 84 10.61 -5.21 2.87
N ASN A 85 9.33 -4.99 2.64
CA ASN A 85 8.60 -3.83 3.12
C ASN A 85 8.06 -4.13 4.51
N ASP A 86 8.87 -3.89 5.55
CA ASP A 86 8.42 -3.94 6.93
C ASP A 86 7.76 -2.61 7.33
N PHE A 87 6.55 -2.37 6.82
CA PHE A 87 5.72 -1.29 7.36
C PHE A 87 4.75 -1.87 8.38
N THR A 88 5.12 -1.77 9.66
CA THR A 88 4.23 -2.12 10.77
C THR A 88 3.29 -0.97 11.06
N LEU A 89 1.99 -1.18 10.81
CA LEU A 89 0.97 -0.23 11.22
C LEU A 89 0.84 -0.31 12.74
N LYS A 90 1.00 0.81 13.44
CA LYS A 90 0.88 0.88 14.90
C LYS A 90 -0.42 1.55 15.30
N CYS A 91 -1.03 1.06 16.38
CA CYS A 91 -2.21 1.67 16.98
C CYS A 91 -1.86 3.05 17.55
N ASP A 92 -2.57 4.09 17.12
CA ASP A 92 -2.37 5.47 17.59
C ASP A 92 -2.73 5.67 19.07
N TYR A 93 -3.37 4.69 19.70
CA TYR A 93 -3.70 4.70 21.12
C TYR A 93 -2.69 3.94 21.98
N CYS A 94 -2.49 2.64 21.72
CA CYS A 94 -1.70 1.76 22.57
C CYS A 94 -0.29 1.46 22.03
N GLY A 95 0.04 1.89 20.81
CA GLY A 95 1.35 1.71 20.19
C GLY A 95 1.68 0.28 19.72
N LYS A 96 0.81 -0.70 19.98
CA LYS A 96 0.97 -2.08 19.49
C LYS A 96 0.87 -2.15 17.97
N GLU A 97 1.55 -3.12 17.40
CA GLU A 97 1.39 -3.46 15.98
C GLU A 97 -0.03 -3.97 15.72
N ILE A 98 -0.60 -3.52 14.61
CA ILE A 98 -1.90 -3.96 14.13
C ILE A 98 -1.64 -5.06 13.11
N HIS A 99 -1.94 -6.31 13.48
CA HIS A 99 -1.82 -7.46 12.59
C HIS A 99 -3.09 -7.71 11.75
N ASP A 100 -4.23 -7.16 12.19
CA ASP A 100 -5.54 -7.28 11.54
C ASP A 100 -5.96 -5.97 10.85
N SER A 101 -7.11 -5.97 10.19
CA SER A 101 -7.71 -4.77 9.61
C SER A 101 -7.94 -3.68 10.68
N PRO A 102 -7.35 -2.48 10.54
CA PRO A 102 -7.44 -1.43 11.55
C PRO A 102 -8.82 -0.78 11.57
N ILE A 103 -9.30 -0.43 12.76
CA ILE A 103 -10.48 0.42 12.94
C ILE A 103 -10.05 1.87 12.74
N THR A 104 -10.68 2.59 11.81
CA THR A 104 -10.29 3.96 11.46
C THR A 104 -11.19 5.02 12.09
N PHE A 105 -10.59 6.11 12.56
CA PHE A 105 -11.30 7.27 13.12
C PHE A 105 -10.78 8.57 12.51
N ARG A 106 -11.69 9.41 12.00
CA ARG A 106 -11.31 10.68 11.38
C ARG A 106 -11.62 11.86 12.28
N MET A 107 -10.63 12.71 12.51
CA MET A 107 -10.78 13.98 13.22
C MET A 107 -10.18 15.10 12.35
N GLY A 108 -11.04 15.94 11.78
CA GLY A 108 -10.65 16.96 10.80
C GLY A 108 -9.95 16.36 9.56
N ARG A 109 -8.68 16.74 9.36
CA ARG A 109 -7.84 16.27 8.24
C ARG A 109 -7.00 15.02 8.58
N ARG A 110 -6.99 14.55 9.83
CA ARG A 110 -6.21 13.39 10.27
C ARG A 110 -7.08 12.14 10.38
N VAL A 111 -6.50 11.00 10.01
CA VAL A 111 -7.07 9.65 10.22
C VAL A 111 -6.21 8.96 11.28
N TYR A 112 -6.87 8.34 12.24
CA TYR A 112 -6.28 7.57 13.32
C TYR A 112 -6.64 6.10 13.16
N TYR A 113 -5.73 5.21 13.54
CA TYR A 113 -5.83 3.76 13.43
C TYR A 113 -5.85 3.13 14.82
N ALA A 114 -6.84 2.29 15.07
CA ALA A 114 -7.01 1.55 16.32
C ALA A 114 -7.03 0.05 16.07
N CYS A 115 -6.31 -0.71 16.90
CA CYS A 115 -6.29 -2.18 16.83
C CYS A 115 -7.56 -2.84 17.41
N CYS A 116 -8.35 -2.13 18.21
CA CYS A 116 -9.57 -2.66 18.82
C CYS A 116 -10.55 -1.53 19.20
N SER A 117 -11.80 -1.90 19.53
CA SER A 117 -12.86 -0.97 19.93
C SER A 117 -12.50 -0.14 21.16
N SER A 118 -11.81 -0.72 22.15
CA SER A 118 -11.35 0.00 23.34
C SER A 118 -10.35 1.10 23.00
N CYS A 119 -9.42 0.85 22.06
CA CYS A 119 -8.47 1.85 21.59
C CYS A 119 -9.17 2.99 20.83
N LEU A 120 -10.18 2.66 20.01
CA LEU A 120 -11.00 3.66 19.33
C LEU A 120 -11.70 4.60 20.33
N GLU A 121 -12.32 4.04 21.37
CA GLU A 121 -13.00 4.84 22.41
C GLU A 121 -12.01 5.71 23.20
N GLY A 122 -10.82 5.19 23.47
CA GLY A 122 -9.72 5.96 24.06
C GLY A 122 -9.32 7.18 23.21
N ILE A 123 -9.18 6.98 21.90
CA ILE A 123 -8.90 8.04 20.93
C ILE A 123 -10.01 9.09 20.94
N LYS A 124 -11.28 8.67 20.82
CA LYS A 124 -12.44 9.59 20.83
C LYS A 124 -12.48 10.42 22.10
N LYS A 125 -12.30 9.82 23.28
CA LYS A 125 -12.29 10.52 24.58
C LYS A 125 -11.16 11.54 24.67
N LYS A 126 -9.96 11.20 24.18
CA LYS A 126 -8.80 12.13 24.16
C LYS A 126 -9.10 13.41 23.36
N PHE A 127 -9.84 13.29 22.26
CA PHE A 127 -10.22 14.43 21.43
C PHE A 127 -11.49 15.14 21.91
N ALA A 128 -12.46 14.43 22.50
CA ALA A 128 -13.63 15.05 23.13
C ALA A 128 -13.21 16.03 24.23
N ARG A 129 -12.19 15.69 25.04
CA ARG A 129 -11.65 16.60 26.07
C ARG A 129 -11.03 17.87 25.49
N ARG A 130 -10.48 17.84 24.28
CA ARG A 130 -9.85 19.00 23.60
C ARG A 130 -10.84 19.99 23.00
N ILE A 131 -12.09 19.58 22.78
CA ILE A 131 -13.14 20.46 22.24
C ILE A 131 -13.79 21.27 23.38
N VAL A 132 -13.88 20.69 24.58
CA VAL A 132 -14.49 21.35 25.76
C VAL A 132 -13.53 22.32 26.45
N SER A 133 -12.23 22.24 26.18
CA SER A 133 -11.19 23.10 26.79
C SER A 133 -10.79 24.28 25.90
N LYS A 134 -11.65 24.69 24.97
CA LYS A 134 -11.44 25.83 24.08
C LYS A 134 -12.63 26.78 24.09
#